data_AF-A0A702L4V2-F1
#
_entry.id   AF-A0A702L4V2-F1
#
_cell.length_a   1.000
_cell.length_b   1.000
_cell.length_c   1.000
_cell.angle_alpha   90.00
_cell.angle_beta   90.00
_cell.angle_gamma   90.00
#
_symmetry.space_group_name_H-M   'P 1'
#
loop_
_entity.id
_entity.type
_entity.pdbx_description
1 polymer ?
#
loop_
_entity_poly.entity_id
_entity_poly.type
_entity_poly.pdbx_seq_one_letter_code
_entity_poly.pdbx_strand_id
1 'polypeptide(L)'
;MKTADMLAKYLNEWPLKYSRIVQADDSIFYGVFAGNEMHCEAIPGERLAGLPLSEDHGTSVTSHDWIAAQRTEMEKGNVFDISRAVYAKEKSDDDYMREHLYNMKLQCLHATLIQNGQFDKTNATNIAEAINAGFDAIK
;
A
#
# COMPACT_ATOMS: atom_id res chain seq x y z
N MET A 1 -8.73 24.01 -0.18
CA MET A 1 -7.54 23.23 -0.61
C MET A 1 -7.75 22.82 -2.05
N LYS A 2 -6.71 22.93 -2.90
CA LYS A 2 -6.81 22.54 -4.31
C LYS A 2 -6.72 21.03 -4.49
N THR A 3 -7.25 20.54 -5.61
CA THR A 3 -7.29 19.13 -5.99
C THR A 3 -5.91 18.51 -5.96
N ALA A 4 -4.89 19.18 -6.52
CA ALA A 4 -3.51 18.71 -6.51
C ALA A 4 -2.93 18.57 -5.09
N ASP A 5 -3.22 19.52 -4.21
CA ASP A 5 -2.78 19.50 -2.81
C ASP A 5 -3.47 18.38 -2.02
N MET A 6 -4.77 18.16 -2.27
CA MET A 6 -5.49 17.03 -1.68
C MET A 6 -4.84 15.71 -2.09
N LEU A 7 -4.64 15.51 -3.40
CA LEU A 7 -4.00 14.31 -3.92
C LEU A 7 -2.58 14.14 -3.36
N ALA A 8 -1.80 15.21 -3.26
CA ALA A 8 -0.45 15.18 -2.68
C ALA A 8 -0.46 14.80 -1.20
N LYS A 9 -1.51 15.15 -0.44
CA LYS A 9 -1.61 14.79 0.97
C LYS A 9 -2.03 13.33 1.21
N TYR A 10 -2.86 12.78 0.33
CA TYR A 10 -3.51 11.48 0.57
C TYR A 10 -2.96 10.33 -0.30
N LEU A 11 -2.31 10.63 -1.42
CA LEU A 11 -1.66 9.65 -2.28
C LEU A 11 -0.14 9.66 -2.08
N ASN A 12 0.43 8.49 -1.83
CA ASN A 12 1.88 8.30 -1.80
C ASN A 12 2.51 8.39 -3.19
N GLU A 13 1.81 7.83 -4.17
CA GLU A 13 2.26 7.72 -5.54
C GLU A 13 1.14 8.13 -6.50
N TRP A 14 1.54 8.66 -7.65
CA TRP A 14 0.59 8.93 -8.73
C TRP A 14 0.13 7.62 -9.35
N PRO A 15 -1.19 7.36 -9.52
CA PRO A 15 -1.65 6.15 -10.18
C PRO A 15 -1.30 6.21 -11.67
N LEU A 16 -0.20 5.54 -12.05
CA LEU A 16 0.42 5.61 -13.38
C LEU A 16 -0.50 5.25 -14.56
N LYS A 17 -1.59 4.53 -14.29
CA LYS A 17 -2.61 4.21 -15.31
C LYS A 17 -3.41 5.43 -15.78
N TYR A 18 -3.41 6.53 -15.02
CA TYR A 18 -4.18 7.73 -15.32
C TYR A 18 -3.29 8.88 -15.81
N SER A 19 -3.71 9.52 -16.89
CA SER A 19 -3.05 10.70 -17.45
C SER A 19 -3.37 11.96 -16.63
N ARG A 20 -4.60 12.04 -16.14
CA ARG A 20 -5.10 13.12 -15.28
C ARG A 20 -6.16 12.61 -14.32
N ILE A 21 -6.33 13.32 -13.21
CA ILE A 21 -7.32 13.03 -12.17
C ILE A 21 -8.17 14.27 -11.95
N VAL A 22 -9.48 14.11 -11.82
CA VAL A 22 -10.43 15.21 -11.56
C VAL A 22 -11.34 14.83 -10.40
N GLN A 23 -11.70 15.79 -9.55
CA GLN A 23 -12.77 15.61 -8.58
C GLN A 23 -14.09 16.08 -9.19
N ALA A 24 -15.12 15.23 -9.18
CA ALA A 24 -16.46 15.56 -9.67
C ALA A 24 -17.34 16.15 -8.56
N ASP A 25 -18.52 16.66 -8.93
CA ASP A 25 -19.46 17.33 -8.02
C ASP A 25 -20.01 16.42 -6.91
N ASP A 26 -19.93 15.11 -7.10
CA ASP A 26 -20.26 14.08 -6.11
C ASP A 26 -19.15 13.89 -5.06
N SER A 27 -18.12 14.75 -5.08
CA SER A 27 -16.91 14.70 -4.25
C SER A 27 -16.01 13.49 -4.51
N ILE A 28 -16.27 12.70 -5.55
CA ILE A 28 -15.47 11.53 -5.92
C ILE A 28 -14.35 11.94 -6.87
N PHE A 29 -13.19 11.32 -6.72
CA PHE A 29 -12.07 11.47 -7.64
C PHE A 29 -12.14 10.44 -8.77
N TYR A 30 -12.01 10.90 -10.00
CA TYR A 30 -12.01 10.09 -11.22
C TYR A 30 -10.68 10.20 -11.95
N GLY A 31 -10.13 9.05 -12.35
CA GLY A 31 -8.97 8.95 -13.21
C GLY A 31 -9.39 8.89 -14.68
N VAL A 32 -8.69 9.65 -15.53
CA VAL A 32 -8.90 9.70 -16.98
C VAL A 32 -7.71 9.04 -17.68
N PHE A 33 -7.97 8.24 -18.71
CA PHE A 33 -6.94 7.54 -19.47
C PHE A 33 -6.35 8.42 -20.58
N ALA A 34 -5.05 8.23 -20.87
CA ALA A 34 -4.42 8.85 -22.03
C ALA A 34 -5.07 8.32 -23.33
N GLY A 35 -5.53 9.23 -24.20
CA GLY A 35 -6.12 8.86 -25.49
C GLY A 35 -7.55 8.33 -25.42
N ASN A 36 -8.17 8.25 -24.23
CA ASN A 36 -9.59 7.94 -24.07
C ASN A 36 -10.21 8.81 -22.98
N GLU A 37 -10.54 10.05 -23.36
CA GLU A 37 -11.04 11.08 -22.44
C GLU A 37 -12.49 10.84 -21.98
N MET A 38 -13.22 9.95 -22.65
CA MET A 38 -14.59 9.60 -22.26
C MET A 38 -14.66 8.44 -21.26
N HIS A 39 -13.57 7.69 -21.10
CA HIS A 39 -13.51 6.59 -20.14
C HIS A 39 -12.90 7.11 -18.83
N CYS A 40 -13.77 7.46 -17.88
CA CYS A 40 -13.39 7.89 -16.55
C CYS A 40 -13.71 6.78 -15.54
N GLU A 41 -12.78 6.50 -14.63
CA GLU A 41 -12.98 5.51 -13.58
C GLU A 41 -12.80 6.13 -12.21
N ALA A 42 -13.70 5.85 -11.28
CA ALA A 42 -13.54 6.28 -9.90
C ALA A 42 -12.24 5.70 -9.34
N ILE A 43 -11.44 6.54 -8.68
CA ILE A 43 -10.17 6.12 -8.11
C ILE A 43 -10.49 5.34 -6.82
N PRO A 44 -10.16 4.04 -6.75
CA PRO A 44 -10.41 3.26 -5.56
C PRO A 44 -9.42 3.67 -4.46
N GLY A 45 -9.94 3.90 -3.24
CA GLY A 45 -9.11 4.15 -2.07
C GLY A 45 -9.88 4.81 -0.93
N GLU A 46 -9.81 4.23 0.28
CA GLU A 46 -10.48 4.76 1.47
C GLU A 46 -9.99 6.16 1.85
N ARG A 47 -8.76 6.53 1.51
CA ARG A 47 -8.19 7.85 1.85
C ARG A 47 -8.73 9.01 1.02
N LEU A 48 -9.24 8.73 -0.18
CA LEU A 48 -9.88 9.72 -1.04
C LEU A 48 -11.40 9.73 -0.86
N ALA A 49 -11.96 8.65 -0.32
CA ALA A 49 -13.38 8.54 -0.03
C ALA A 49 -13.78 9.56 1.06
N GLY A 50 -14.87 10.29 0.81
CA GLY A 50 -15.44 11.23 1.78
C GLY A 50 -14.66 12.53 1.96
N LEU A 51 -13.67 12.83 1.09
CA LEU A 51 -13.05 14.15 1.07
C LEU A 51 -14.06 15.20 0.58
N PRO A 52 -14.07 16.42 1.16
CA PRO A 52 -14.93 17.50 0.68
C PRO A 52 -14.49 17.96 -0.72
N LEU A 53 -15.39 18.67 -1.42
CA LEU A 53 -15.06 19.32 -2.69
C LEU A 53 -13.88 20.28 -2.54
N SER A 54 -12.93 20.17 -3.46
CA SER A 54 -11.83 21.11 -3.61
C SER A 54 -12.32 22.46 -4.15
N GLU A 55 -11.50 23.49 -3.94
CA GLU A 55 -11.76 24.84 -4.43
C GLU A 55 -11.80 24.91 -5.97
N ASP A 56 -11.07 24.00 -6.61
CA ASP A 56 -10.93 23.88 -8.06
C ASP A 56 -11.53 22.57 -8.60
N HIS A 57 -12.57 22.05 -7.94
CA HIS A 57 -13.29 20.85 -8.40
C HIS A 57 -13.74 21.00 -9.86
N GLY A 58 -13.80 19.88 -10.58
CA GLY A 58 -13.96 19.85 -12.03
C GLY A 58 -12.68 20.15 -12.82
N THR A 59 -11.62 20.66 -12.17
CA THR A 59 -10.32 20.85 -12.82
C THR A 59 -9.52 19.54 -12.79
N SER A 60 -9.07 19.11 -13.97
CA SER A 60 -8.17 17.96 -14.08
C SER A 60 -6.75 18.34 -13.66
N VAL A 61 -6.15 17.49 -12.83
CA VAL A 61 -4.79 17.59 -12.32
C VAL A 61 -3.94 16.52 -13.01
N THR A 62 -2.71 16.87 -13.40
CA THR A 62 -1.75 15.92 -13.98
C THR A 62 -0.77 15.39 -12.94
N SER A 63 0.00 14.36 -13.31
CA SER A 63 1.10 13.86 -12.48
C SER A 63 2.15 14.94 -12.17
N HIS A 64 2.37 15.88 -13.07
CA HIS A 64 3.32 16.98 -12.89
C HIS A 64 2.85 17.96 -11.81
N ASP A 65 1.56 18.33 -11.84
CA ASP A 65 0.95 19.23 -10.86
C ASP A 65 0.98 18.60 -9.45
N TRP A 66 0.68 17.30 -9.37
CA TRP A 66 0.78 16.55 -8.12
C TRP A 66 2.23 16.44 -7.61
N ILE A 67 3.22 16.19 -8.48
CA ILE A 67 4.64 16.18 -8.09
C ILE A 67 5.08 17.56 -7.57
N ALA A 68 4.60 18.64 -8.17
CA ALA A 68 4.89 19.99 -7.69
C ALA A 68 4.29 20.22 -6.30
N ALA A 69 3.02 19.87 -6.10
CA ALA A 69 2.35 19.96 -4.80
C ALA A 69 3.03 19.07 -3.73
N GLN A 70 3.42 17.84 -4.09
CA GLN A 70 4.22 16.92 -3.26
C GLN A 70 5.49 17.60 -2.74
N ARG A 71 6.28 18.22 -3.63
CA ARG A 71 7.53 18.87 -3.25
C ARG A 71 7.28 20.04 -2.31
N THR A 72 6.27 20.85 -2.59
CA THR A 72 5.87 21.97 -1.73
C THR A 72 5.45 21.50 -0.32
N GLU A 73 4.78 20.36 -0.20
CA GLU A 73 4.46 19.79 1.12
C GLU A 73 5.70 19.26 1.84
N MET A 74 6.63 18.61 1.13
CA MET A 74 7.93 18.19 1.70
C MET A 74 8.75 19.41 2.19
N GLU A 75 8.79 20.49 1.42
CA GLU A 75 9.52 21.72 1.76
C GLU A 75 8.96 22.42 3.00
N LYS A 76 7.65 22.30 3.26
CA LYS A 76 6.99 22.80 4.49
C LYS A 76 7.28 21.93 5.72
N GLY A 77 8.05 20.84 5.58
CA GLY A 77 8.29 19.88 6.65
C GLY A 77 7.08 18.97 6.95
N ASN A 78 6.04 19.02 6.12
CA ASN A 78 4.97 18.04 6.15
C ASN A 78 5.51 16.77 5.48
N VAL A 79 6.14 15.92 6.27
CA VAL A 79 6.50 14.58 5.83
C VAL A 79 5.21 13.87 5.44
N PHE A 80 5.18 13.25 4.26
CA PHE A 80 4.15 12.29 3.89
C PHE A 80 3.86 11.42 5.09
N ASP A 81 2.62 11.40 5.55
CA ASP A 81 2.26 10.53 6.65
C ASP A 81 2.21 9.09 6.13
N ILE A 82 3.40 8.51 5.92
CA ILE A 82 3.63 7.13 5.51
C ILE A 82 2.96 6.19 6.53
N SER A 83 2.80 6.61 7.78
CA SER A 83 2.05 5.82 8.77
C SER A 83 0.57 5.72 8.39
N ARG A 84 -0.05 6.83 7.99
CA ARG A 84 -1.40 6.81 7.44
C ARG A 84 -1.43 6.07 6.11
N ALA A 85 -0.32 6.12 5.37
CA ALA A 85 -0.22 5.67 4.01
C ALA A 85 0.06 4.16 3.79
N VAL A 86 0.58 3.52 4.83
CA VAL A 86 0.89 2.09 4.90
C VAL A 86 -0.25 1.29 5.54
N TYR A 87 -1.30 1.92 6.06
CA TYR A 87 -2.54 1.21 6.42
C TYR A 87 -3.49 1.01 5.23
N ALA A 88 -3.00 0.38 4.16
CA ALA A 88 -3.84 -0.40 3.24
C ALA A 88 -3.95 -1.87 3.72
N LYS A 89 -3.99 -2.01 5.03
CA LYS A 89 -4.61 -3.01 5.91
C LYS A 89 -3.92 -2.74 7.25
N GLU A 90 -4.64 -2.26 8.26
CA GLU A 90 -4.24 -2.68 9.61
C GLU A 90 -4.22 -4.20 9.54
N LYS A 91 -3.02 -4.79 9.52
CA LYS A 91 -2.87 -6.20 9.85
C LYS A 91 -3.50 -6.30 11.23
N SER A 92 -4.59 -7.06 11.36
CA SER A 92 -5.14 -7.34 12.68
C SER A 92 -4.02 -7.91 13.55
N ASP A 93 -4.15 -7.83 14.87
CA ASP A 93 -3.22 -8.50 15.77
C ASP A 93 -3.03 -9.98 15.36
N ASP A 94 -4.07 -10.63 14.83
CA ASP A 94 -3.98 -11.98 14.26
C ASP A 94 -3.09 -12.07 13.02
N ASP A 95 -3.12 -11.09 12.12
CA ASP A 95 -2.24 -11.04 10.94
C ASP A 95 -0.78 -10.78 11.34
N TYR A 96 -0.56 -9.91 12.33
CA TYR A 96 0.78 -9.68 12.91
C TYR A 96 1.31 -10.96 13.57
N MET A 97 0.49 -11.62 14.37
CA MET A 97 0.84 -12.87 15.05
C MET A 97 1.09 -14.00 14.06
N ARG A 98 0.28 -14.11 12.98
CA ARG A 98 0.51 -15.09 11.91
C ARG A 98 1.83 -14.86 11.17
N GLU A 99 2.14 -13.61 10.83
CA GLU A 99 3.40 -13.27 10.17
C GLU A 99 4.61 -13.46 11.09
N HIS A 100 4.48 -13.10 12.36
CA HIS A 100 5.50 -13.33 13.37
C HIS A 100 5.80 -14.83 13.54
N LEU A 101 4.76 -15.66 13.67
CA LEU A 101 4.89 -17.12 13.76
C LEU A 101 5.52 -17.72 12.49
N TYR A 102 5.11 -17.24 11.32
CA TYR A 102 5.72 -17.66 10.05
C TYR A 102 7.21 -17.34 9.99
N ASN A 103 7.60 -16.13 10.38
CA ASN A 103 9.00 -15.71 10.41
C ASN A 103 9.82 -16.53 11.43
N MET A 104 9.26 -16.84 12.59
CA MET A 104 9.91 -17.73 13.57
C MET A 104 10.11 -19.15 13.00
N LYS A 105 9.08 -19.73 12.36
CA LYS A 105 9.17 -21.05 11.73
C LYS A 105 10.27 -21.08 10.66
N LEU A 106 10.39 -20.03 9.84
CA LEU A 106 11.47 -19.88 8.85
C LEU A 106 12.86 -19.82 9.49
N GLN A 107 13.01 -19.05 10.58
CA GLN A 107 14.29 -18.96 11.29
C GLN A 107 14.70 -20.29 11.92
N CYS A 108 13.75 -21.00 12.55
CA CYS A 108 13.99 -22.35 13.09
C CYS A 108 14.39 -23.32 11.98
N LEU A 109 13.67 -23.31 10.84
CA LEU A 109 14.00 -24.16 9.70
C LEU A 109 15.42 -23.89 9.19
N HIS A 110 15.75 -22.62 8.97
CA HIS A 110 17.09 -22.22 8.52
C HIS A 110 18.18 -22.68 9.49
N ALA A 111 17.99 -22.50 10.80
CA ALA A 111 18.94 -22.92 11.82
C ALA A 111 19.13 -24.45 11.83
N THR A 112 18.05 -25.23 11.75
CA THR A 112 18.12 -26.70 11.74
C THR A 112 18.77 -27.25 10.47
N LEU A 113 18.47 -26.67 9.31
CA LEU A 113 19.10 -27.06 8.04
C LEU A 113 20.61 -26.81 8.05
N ILE A 114 21.05 -25.65 8.56
CA ILE A 114 22.47 -25.33 8.71
C ILE A 114 23.14 -26.29 9.72
N GLN A 115 22.54 -26.49 10.89
CA GLN A 115 23.10 -27.31 11.95
C GLN A 115 23.27 -28.77 11.53
N ASN A 116 22.32 -29.30 10.76
CA ASN A 116 22.34 -30.70 10.31
C ASN A 116 23.04 -30.87 8.95
N GLY A 117 23.47 -29.77 8.31
CA GLY A 117 24.07 -29.80 6.97
C GLY A 117 23.12 -30.35 5.89
N GLN A 118 21.81 -30.23 6.09
CA GLN A 118 20.79 -30.82 5.21
C GLN A 118 20.26 -29.77 4.25
N PHE A 119 20.71 -29.86 3.00
CA PHE A 119 20.35 -28.90 1.93
C PHE A 119 19.57 -29.56 0.78
N ASP A 120 19.29 -30.87 0.87
CA ASP A 120 18.44 -31.56 -0.09
C ASP A 120 16.95 -31.36 0.24
N LYS A 121 16.12 -31.37 -0.81
CA LYS A 121 14.69 -31.05 -0.71
C LYS A 121 13.93 -31.99 0.22
N THR A 122 14.28 -33.28 0.25
CA THR A 122 13.57 -34.29 1.03
C THR A 122 13.78 -34.06 2.53
N ASN A 123 15.03 -33.90 2.95
CA ASN A 123 15.35 -33.61 4.34
C ASN A 123 14.82 -32.24 4.79
N ALA A 124 14.90 -31.23 3.91
CA ALA A 124 14.32 -29.92 4.20
C ALA A 124 12.80 -29.96 4.42
N THR A 125 12.09 -30.78 3.65
CA THR A 125 10.64 -30.96 3.79
C THR A 125 10.30 -31.65 5.12
N ASN A 126 11.00 -32.74 5.45
CA ASN A 126 10.78 -33.47 6.70
C ASN A 126 11.06 -32.58 7.94
N ILE A 127 12.09 -31.74 7.90
CA ILE A 127 12.39 -30.78 8.97
C ILE A 127 11.28 -29.72 9.08
N ALA A 128 10.81 -29.17 7.95
CA ALA A 128 9.73 -28.19 7.95
C ALA A 128 8.43 -28.76 8.53
N GLU A 129 8.09 -30.01 8.19
CA GLU A 129 6.94 -30.72 8.75
C GLU A 129 7.07 -30.92 10.26
N ALA A 130 8.23 -31.36 10.74
CA ALA A 130 8.50 -31.55 12.17
C ALA A 130 8.42 -30.23 12.96
N ILE A 131 8.95 -29.13 12.42
CA ILE A 131 8.87 -27.80 13.03
C ILE A 131 7.42 -27.34 13.09
N ASN A 132 6.66 -27.48 12.00
CA ASN A 132 5.23 -27.13 12.00
C ASN A 132 4.45 -27.90 13.05
N ALA A 133 4.63 -29.22 13.13
CA ALA A 133 3.99 -30.07 14.13
C ALA A 133 4.38 -29.66 15.57
N GLY A 134 5.63 -29.27 15.80
CA GLY A 134 6.10 -28.78 17.10
C GLY A 134 5.43 -27.48 17.52
N PHE A 135 5.28 -26.51 16.61
CA PHE A 135 4.57 -25.26 16.89
C PHE A 135 3.06 -25.48 17.09
N ASP A 136 2.43 -26.38 16.33
CA ASP A 136 0.99 -26.67 16.45
C ASP A 136 0.64 -27.38 17.77
N ALA A 137 1.62 -28.07 18.38
CA ALA A 137 1.47 -28.71 19.69
C ALA A 137 1.55 -27.72 20.88
N ILE A 138 2.09 -26.52 20.66
CA ILE A 138 2.17 -25.45 21.67
C ILE A 138 0.90 -24.60 21.53
N LYS A 139 -0.15 -24.98 22.26
CA LYS A 139 -1.37 -24.19 22.41
C LYS A 139 -1.27 -23.20 23.57
#